data_AF-A0A964BPD3-F1
#
_entry.id   AF-A0A964BPD3-F1
#
_cell.length_a   1.000
_cell.length_b   1.000
_cell.length_c   1.000
_cell.angle_alpha   90.00
_cell.angle_beta   90.00
_cell.angle_gamma   90.00
#
_symmetry.space_group_name_H-M   'P 1'
#
loop_
_entity.id
_entity.type
_entity.pdbx_description
1 polymer ?
#
loop_
_entity_poly.entity_id
_entity_poly.type
_entity_poly.pdbx_seq_one_letter_code
_entity_poly.pdbx_strand_id
1 'polypeptide(L)'
;MGRRSRYKASKTTKDELRLSVFEPLNAQETELRLSLEQDVKTAFYRSGLALIELNQLRLYRSTHLSFEEFCQDVFGYSSDYAYLKMAAARVYQNLIDSLPTNGRHSILPTRQRQLRPIVKAKLDADAQVEVWQMAIALADGKIPSGSVVTEAVNLYLDQDNTQLNPFTEGEICRIMVKNNSKLKGKGGSWCIVEKVNDGNCIVNTWNDQLEVPLGNLESTEFDTEQYQNIEDIGVRMTELHQTGKLDKAALWVLNGLAKLDKPYLTTLEENLLQLLENFYLK
;
A
#
# COMPACT_ATOMS: atom_id res chain seq x y z
N MET A 1 -5.40 16.48 80.32
CA MET A 1 -4.85 17.64 79.57
C MET A 1 -3.38 17.36 79.29
N GLY A 2 -2.95 17.42 78.02
CA GLY A 2 -1.54 17.19 77.64
C GLY A 2 -1.42 16.84 76.16
N ARG A 3 -1.33 17.87 75.31
CA ARG A 3 -1.33 17.80 73.85
C ARG A 3 -0.10 17.07 73.31
N ARG A 4 -0.30 15.99 72.54
CA ARG A 4 0.71 15.45 71.61
C ARG A 4 0.91 16.45 70.46
N SER A 5 2.09 17.05 70.41
CA SER A 5 2.60 17.81 69.27
C SER A 5 2.61 16.90 68.03
N ARG A 6 1.76 17.21 67.05
CA ARG A 6 1.82 16.61 65.71
C ARG A 6 2.52 17.63 64.82
N TYR A 7 3.75 17.30 64.42
CA TYR A 7 4.48 17.94 63.33
C TYR A 7 3.55 18.14 62.13
N LYS A 8 3.27 19.39 61.76
CA LYS A 8 2.73 19.72 60.44
C LYS A 8 3.88 19.63 59.45
N ALA A 9 4.02 18.49 58.79
CA ALA A 9 4.81 18.42 57.56
C ALA A 9 4.11 19.30 56.51
N SER A 10 4.79 20.38 56.13
CA SER A 10 4.42 21.26 55.02
C SER A 10 4.25 20.41 53.76
N LYS A 11 3.05 20.40 53.21
CA LYS A 11 2.71 19.76 51.93
C LYS A 11 3.14 20.74 50.84
N THR A 12 4.45 20.89 50.63
CA THR A 12 4.99 21.71 49.54
C THR A 12 4.58 21.07 48.22
N THR A 13 3.86 21.82 47.41
CA THR A 13 3.21 21.31 46.20
C THR A 13 4.27 21.10 45.13
N LYS A 14 4.20 20.02 44.37
CA LYS A 14 5.21 19.59 43.37
C LYS A 14 5.54 20.68 42.32
N ASP A 15 4.64 21.65 42.12
CA ASP A 15 4.81 22.80 41.23
C ASP A 15 5.69 23.92 41.84
N GLU A 16 5.65 24.15 43.16
CA GLU A 16 6.53 25.13 43.82
C GLU A 16 7.99 24.68 43.79
N LEU A 17 8.23 23.37 43.89
CA LEU A 17 9.55 22.75 43.72
C LEU A 17 10.06 22.75 42.27
N ARG A 18 9.17 22.89 41.27
CA ARG A 18 9.56 23.01 39.85
C ARG A 18 9.97 24.43 39.49
N LEU A 19 9.29 25.42 40.05
CA LEU A 19 9.58 26.84 39.81
C LEU A 19 10.89 27.30 40.49
N SER A 20 11.33 26.62 41.56
CA SER A 20 12.52 27.03 42.32
C SER A 20 13.87 26.51 41.78
N VAL A 21 13.87 25.73 40.69
CA VAL A 21 15.10 25.05 40.19
C VAL A 21 15.61 25.67 38.88
N PHE A 22 14.78 26.42 38.15
CA PHE A 22 15.14 26.96 36.83
C PHE A 22 15.06 28.49 36.81
N GLU A 23 16.13 29.12 36.34
CA GLU A 23 16.18 30.57 36.14
C GLU A 23 15.26 30.98 34.96
N PRO A 24 14.42 32.02 35.12
CA PRO A 24 13.54 32.48 34.06
C PRO A 24 14.33 33.20 32.96
N LEU A 25 13.98 32.92 31.70
CA LEU A 25 14.56 33.60 30.54
C LEU A 25 13.98 35.02 30.40
N ASN A 26 14.82 35.97 30.02
CA ASN A 26 14.36 37.29 29.60
C ASN A 26 13.77 37.24 28.16
N ALA A 27 13.20 38.36 27.69
CA ALA A 27 12.57 38.42 26.37
C ALA A 27 13.54 38.12 25.21
N GLN A 28 14.77 38.64 25.30
CA GLN A 28 15.80 38.41 24.28
C GLN A 28 16.27 36.95 24.27
N GLU A 29 16.46 36.35 25.45
CA GLU A 29 16.83 34.95 25.60
C GLU A 29 15.73 34.01 25.11
N THR A 30 14.47 34.38 25.31
CA THR A 30 13.32 33.61 24.82
C THR A 30 13.25 33.65 23.30
N GLU A 31 13.42 34.82 22.69
CA GLU A 31 13.45 34.98 21.24
C GLU A 31 14.64 34.23 20.61
N LEU A 32 15.83 34.39 21.19
CA LEU A 32 17.03 33.69 20.76
C LEU A 32 16.85 32.17 20.85
N ARG A 33 16.27 31.68 21.94
CA ARG A 33 15.96 30.25 22.10
C ARG A 33 15.02 29.75 21.00
N LEU A 34 13.95 30.48 20.69
CA LEU A 34 13.01 30.10 19.63
C LEU A 34 13.70 30.03 18.26
N SER A 35 14.56 31.01 17.95
CA SER A 35 15.35 31.03 16.73
C SER A 35 16.30 29.83 16.64
N LEU A 36 17.05 29.55 17.71
CA LEU A 36 17.98 28.42 17.76
C LEU A 36 17.26 27.06 17.70
N GLU A 37 16.11 26.93 18.38
CA GLU A 37 15.28 25.72 18.27
C GLU A 37 14.78 25.49 16.83
N GLN A 38 14.45 26.56 16.11
CA GLN A 38 14.03 26.48 14.71
C GLN A 38 15.18 26.08 13.79
N ASP A 39 16.39 26.62 14.01
CA ASP A 39 17.58 26.22 13.27
C ASP A 39 17.88 24.73 13.48
N VAL A 40 17.79 24.23 14.71
CA VAL A 40 17.99 22.81 15.01
C VAL A 40 16.94 21.93 14.32
N LYS A 41 15.67 22.34 14.33
CA LYS A 41 14.57 21.60 13.66
C LYS A 41 14.73 21.58 12.15
N THR A 42 15.23 22.65 11.55
CA THR A 42 15.37 22.80 10.08
C THR A 42 16.75 22.42 9.54
N ALA A 43 17.72 22.10 10.40
CA ALA A 43 19.09 21.77 10.00
C ALA A 43 19.17 20.62 8.98
N PHE A 44 18.34 19.58 9.12
CA PHE A 44 18.34 18.46 8.16
C PHE A 44 17.85 18.89 6.78
N TYR A 45 16.87 19.79 6.73
CA TYR A 45 16.30 20.32 5.49
C TYR A 45 17.31 21.24 4.80
N ARG A 46 17.93 22.17 5.52
CA ARG A 46 19.02 23.02 4.99
C ARG A 46 20.18 22.18 4.46
N SER A 47 20.61 21.16 5.22
CA SER A 47 21.65 20.23 4.80
C SER A 47 21.27 19.46 3.53
N GLY A 48 20.02 19.00 3.41
CA GLY A 48 19.55 18.29 2.22
C GLY A 48 19.45 19.19 0.99
N LEU A 49 19.03 20.45 1.12
CA LEU A 49 19.04 21.43 0.03
C LEU A 49 20.46 21.72 -0.46
N ALA A 50 21.41 21.91 0.47
CA ALA A 50 22.81 22.12 0.10
C ALA A 50 23.38 20.92 -0.67
N LEU A 51 23.06 19.69 -0.28
CA LEU A 51 23.46 18.48 -1.03
C LEU A 51 22.83 18.45 -2.43
N ILE A 52 21.57 18.88 -2.57
CA ILE A 52 20.91 18.99 -3.87
C ILE A 52 21.65 19.96 -4.78
N GLU A 53 21.98 21.15 -4.27
CA GLU A 53 22.67 22.19 -5.04
C GLU A 53 24.10 21.77 -5.43
N LEU A 54 24.86 21.18 -4.48
CA LEU A 54 26.18 20.61 -4.74
C LEU A 54 26.15 19.57 -5.87
N ASN A 55 25.13 18.71 -5.89
CA ASN A 55 24.96 17.68 -6.90
C ASN A 55 24.55 18.28 -8.26
N GLN A 56 23.49 19.09 -8.28
CA GLN A 56 22.92 19.67 -9.50
C GLN A 56 23.93 20.56 -10.25
N LEU A 57 24.66 21.40 -9.52
CA LEU A 57 25.68 22.28 -10.09
C LEU A 57 27.03 21.57 -10.29
N ARG A 58 27.11 20.28 -9.93
CA ARG A 58 28.32 19.44 -9.98
C ARG A 58 29.54 20.13 -9.37
N LEU A 59 29.39 20.73 -8.19
CA LEU A 59 30.45 21.50 -7.53
C LEU A 59 31.58 20.62 -6.97
N TYR A 60 31.41 19.30 -7.01
CA TYR A 60 32.42 18.31 -6.65
C TYR A 60 33.41 18.00 -7.79
N ARG A 61 33.13 18.42 -9.04
CA ARG A 61 33.87 18.03 -10.25
C ARG A 61 35.36 18.40 -10.26
N SER A 62 35.78 19.33 -9.40
CA SER A 62 37.19 19.75 -9.29
C SER A 62 38.04 18.75 -8.50
N THR A 63 37.42 17.86 -7.72
CA THR A 63 38.11 16.97 -6.77
C THR A 63 37.71 15.50 -6.93
N HIS A 64 36.46 15.21 -7.30
CA HIS A 64 35.92 13.84 -7.39
C HIS A 64 35.25 13.60 -8.74
N LEU A 65 35.27 12.34 -9.20
CA LEU A 65 34.66 11.93 -10.47
C LEU A 65 33.14 11.79 -10.34
N SER A 66 32.67 11.37 -9.16
CA SER A 66 31.26 11.13 -8.85
C SER A 66 30.81 11.90 -7.61
N PHE A 67 29.49 12.13 -7.49
CA PHE A 67 28.92 12.81 -6.32
C PHE A 67 28.98 11.91 -5.07
N GLU A 68 28.90 10.60 -5.29
CA GLU A 68 28.92 9.56 -4.27
C GLU A 68 30.27 9.50 -3.57
N GLU A 69 31.38 9.47 -4.32
CA GLU A 69 32.73 9.53 -3.78
C GLU A 69 32.93 10.82 -2.97
N PHE A 70 32.51 11.97 -3.52
CA PHE A 70 32.57 13.25 -2.82
C PHE A 70 31.81 13.23 -1.48
N CYS A 71 30.60 12.66 -1.45
CA CYS A 71 29.81 12.57 -0.23
C CYS A 71 30.45 11.64 0.81
N GLN A 72 31.07 10.55 0.35
CA GLN A 72 31.75 9.60 1.23
C GLN A 72 33.02 10.21 1.82
N ASP A 73 33.85 10.87 1.01
CA ASP A 73 35.15 11.40 1.43
C ASP A 73 35.02 12.67 2.27
N VAL A 74 34.12 13.59 1.91
CA VAL A 74 33.98 14.89 2.59
C VAL A 74 33.05 14.82 3.80
N PHE A 75 31.95 14.05 3.71
CA PHE A 75 30.93 14.01 4.77
C PHE A 75 30.82 12.67 5.49
N GLY A 76 31.52 11.63 5.04
CA GLY A 76 31.39 10.28 5.60
C GLY A 76 30.03 9.64 5.33
N TYR A 77 29.30 10.11 4.31
CA TYR A 77 27.97 9.61 3.98
C TYR A 77 28.04 8.52 2.93
N SER A 78 27.34 7.41 3.17
CA SER A 78 27.06 6.48 2.08
C SER A 78 26.19 7.15 1.02
N SER A 79 26.33 6.70 -0.23
CA SER A 79 25.52 7.18 -1.37
C SER A 79 24.02 7.18 -1.04
N ASP A 80 23.49 6.05 -0.57
CA ASP A 80 22.08 5.92 -0.17
C ASP A 80 21.65 6.95 0.88
N TYR A 81 22.53 7.23 1.84
CA TYR A 81 22.22 8.18 2.90
C TYR A 81 22.22 9.63 2.41
N ALA A 82 23.14 9.98 1.50
CA ALA A 82 23.17 11.29 0.85
C ALA A 82 21.90 11.52 0.02
N TYR A 83 21.53 10.55 -0.83
CA TYR A 83 20.31 10.63 -1.63
C TYR A 83 19.04 10.65 -0.77
N LEU A 84 19.01 9.90 0.33
CA LEU A 84 17.90 9.93 1.28
C LEU A 84 17.74 11.30 1.95
N LYS A 85 18.84 11.97 2.30
CA LYS A 85 18.81 13.34 2.84
C LYS A 85 18.25 14.34 1.82
N MET A 86 18.69 14.25 0.57
CA MET A 86 18.17 15.07 -0.53
C MET A 86 16.67 14.83 -0.74
N ALA A 87 16.24 13.58 -0.82
CA ALA A 87 14.84 13.23 -1.01
C ALA A 87 13.95 13.71 0.15
N ALA A 88 14.40 13.55 1.40
CA ALA A 88 13.68 14.06 2.56
C ALA A 88 13.56 15.59 2.55
N ALA A 89 14.58 16.32 2.09
CA ALA A 89 14.48 17.77 1.94
C ALA A 89 13.47 18.19 0.87
N ARG A 90 13.36 17.44 -0.24
CA ARG A 90 12.32 17.68 -1.26
C ARG A 90 10.91 17.45 -0.73
N VAL A 91 10.68 16.35 0.01
CA VAL A 91 9.38 16.11 0.66
C VAL A 91 9.06 17.23 1.65
N TYR A 92 10.04 17.65 2.46
CA TYR A 92 9.85 18.76 3.39
C TYR A 92 9.49 20.08 2.69
N GLN A 93 10.16 20.38 1.57
CA GLN A 93 9.82 21.54 0.73
C GLN A 93 8.38 21.48 0.23
N ASN A 94 7.97 20.34 -0.33
CA ASN A 94 6.61 20.13 -0.80
C ASN A 94 5.57 20.32 0.32
N LEU A 95 5.85 19.83 1.53
CA LEU A 95 4.97 20.07 2.68
C LEU A 95 4.87 21.56 3.06
N ILE A 96 5.95 22.34 2.94
CA ILE A 96 5.90 23.78 3.17
C ILE A 96 5.03 24.47 2.12
N ASP A 97 5.24 24.11 0.85
CA ASP A 97 4.60 24.81 -0.29
C ASP A 97 3.10 24.49 -0.37
N SER A 98 2.70 23.28 0.01
CA SER A 98 1.35 22.76 -0.21
C SER A 98 0.45 22.80 1.04
N LEU A 99 1.00 22.93 2.26
CA LEU A 99 0.17 23.00 3.48
C LEU A 99 -0.44 24.41 3.66
N PRO A 100 -1.77 24.51 3.91
CA PRO A 100 -2.43 25.81 4.00
C PRO A 100 -1.96 26.61 5.21
N THR A 101 -1.48 27.85 4.97
CA THR A 101 -0.99 28.78 6.01
C THR A 101 -2.15 29.55 6.67
N ASN A 102 -3.30 28.91 6.89
CA ASN A 102 -4.56 29.55 7.31
C ASN A 102 -4.56 29.94 8.81
N GLY A 103 -3.60 30.75 9.23
CA GLY A 103 -3.50 31.33 10.58
C GLY A 103 -3.14 30.34 11.70
N ARG A 104 -2.98 29.05 11.40
CA ARG A 104 -2.41 28.04 12.31
C ARG A 104 -1.04 27.62 11.79
N HIS A 105 -0.06 27.53 12.68
CA HIS A 105 1.25 26.99 12.33
C HIS A 105 1.08 25.54 11.86
N SER A 106 1.36 25.30 10.58
CA SER A 106 1.39 23.95 10.01
C SER A 106 2.40 23.08 10.77
N ILE A 107 1.97 21.90 11.20
CA ILE A 107 2.84 20.97 11.93
C ILE A 107 3.81 20.35 10.93
N LEU A 108 5.05 20.80 10.97
CA LEU A 108 6.10 20.32 10.07
C LEU A 108 6.98 19.24 10.71
N PRO A 109 7.61 18.37 9.91
CA PRO A 109 8.60 17.42 10.39
C PRO A 109 9.75 18.12 11.12
N THR A 110 10.20 17.57 12.25
CA THR A 110 11.36 18.09 13.00
C THR A 110 12.62 17.26 12.79
N ARG A 111 12.48 16.06 12.22
CA ARG A 111 13.57 15.12 12.02
C ARG A 111 13.42 14.43 10.67
N GLN A 112 14.55 14.28 9.97
CA GLN A 112 14.63 13.54 8.70
C GLN A 112 13.98 12.14 8.77
N ARG A 113 14.14 11.44 9.90
CA ARG A 113 13.60 10.07 10.08
C ARG A 113 12.08 9.98 9.92
N GLN A 114 11.34 11.05 10.20
CA GLN A 114 9.88 11.09 10.02
C GLN A 114 9.49 11.02 8.54
N LEU A 115 10.32 11.56 7.64
CA LEU A 115 10.07 11.58 6.21
C LEU A 115 10.55 10.34 5.48
N ARG A 116 11.38 9.51 6.14
CA ARG A 116 11.93 8.29 5.54
C ARG A 116 10.85 7.31 5.03
N PRO A 117 9.74 7.04 5.74
CA PRO A 117 8.68 6.16 5.24
C PRO A 117 8.06 6.69 3.93
N ILE A 118 7.73 7.99 3.90
CA ILE A 118 7.17 8.67 2.72
C ILE A 118 8.13 8.60 1.52
N VAL A 119 9.42 8.90 1.74
CA VAL A 119 10.45 8.80 0.69
C VAL A 119 10.58 7.38 0.16
N LYS A 120 10.54 6.37 1.05
CA LYS A 120 10.67 4.96 0.65
C LYS A 120 9.47 4.46 -0.14
N ALA A 121 8.27 4.94 0.19
CA ALA A 121 7.04 4.64 -0.53
C ALA A 121 6.98 5.30 -1.91
N LYS A 122 7.87 6.27 -2.21
CA LYS A 122 7.96 6.96 -3.51
C LYS A 122 6.63 7.60 -3.93
N LEU A 123 5.89 8.13 -2.95
CA LEU A 123 4.63 8.83 -3.17
C LEU A 123 4.84 10.09 -4.01
N ASP A 124 3.85 10.43 -4.84
CA ASP A 124 3.78 11.68 -5.59
C ASP A 124 3.55 12.89 -4.67
N ALA A 125 3.60 14.10 -5.22
CA ALA A 125 3.60 15.32 -4.42
C ALA A 125 2.30 15.50 -3.60
N ASP A 126 1.14 15.17 -4.16
CA ASP A 126 -0.13 15.35 -3.46
C ASP A 126 -0.30 14.28 -2.37
N ALA A 127 0.01 13.02 -2.69
CA ALA A 127 0.00 11.91 -1.74
C ALA A 127 0.94 12.13 -0.55
N GLN A 128 2.11 12.75 -0.75
CA GLN A 128 3.02 13.10 0.35
C GLN A 128 2.35 14.03 1.38
N VAL A 129 1.57 15.00 0.90
CA VAL A 129 0.87 15.99 1.74
C VAL A 129 -0.27 15.30 2.48
N GLU A 130 -1.06 14.49 1.78
CA GLU A 130 -2.18 13.76 2.35
C GLU A 130 -1.73 12.79 3.45
N VAL A 131 -0.71 11.97 3.17
CA VAL A 131 -0.13 11.05 4.17
C VAL A 131 0.39 11.79 5.38
N TRP A 132 1.00 12.96 5.20
CA TRP A 132 1.48 13.76 6.32
C TRP A 132 0.31 14.30 7.17
N GLN A 133 -0.76 14.77 6.54
CA GLN A 133 -1.98 15.20 7.23
C GLN A 133 -2.65 14.04 7.98
N MET A 134 -2.73 12.86 7.36
CA MET A 134 -3.20 11.64 7.99
C MET A 134 -2.36 11.28 9.22
N ALA A 135 -1.04 11.36 9.13
CA ALA A 135 -0.14 11.13 10.26
C ALA A 135 -0.35 12.14 11.41
N ILE A 136 -0.65 13.40 11.09
CA ILE A 136 -1.01 14.42 12.10
C ILE A 136 -2.34 14.06 12.78
N ALA A 137 -3.33 13.62 12.01
CA ALA A 137 -4.62 13.19 12.55
C ALA A 137 -4.46 11.98 13.50
N LEU A 138 -3.68 10.97 13.10
CA LEU A 138 -3.35 9.80 13.95
C LEU A 138 -2.57 10.17 15.22
N ALA A 139 -1.83 11.28 15.19
CA ALA A 139 -1.08 11.79 16.33
C ALA A 139 -1.88 12.79 17.21
N ASP A 140 -3.20 12.87 17.05
CA ASP A 140 -4.08 13.81 17.74
C ASP A 140 -3.62 15.28 17.61
N GLY A 141 -3.15 15.67 16.42
CA GLY A 141 -2.67 17.03 16.16
C GLY A 141 -1.30 17.34 16.79
N LYS A 142 -0.53 16.32 17.17
CA LYS A 142 0.88 16.47 17.61
C LYS A 142 1.83 16.17 16.45
N ILE A 143 3.11 16.50 16.65
CA ILE A 143 4.18 16.16 15.71
C ILE A 143 4.26 14.62 15.60
N PRO A 144 3.97 14.01 14.42
CA PRO A 144 3.92 12.56 14.27
C PRO A 144 5.28 11.90 14.51
N SER A 145 5.33 10.75 15.17
CA SER A 145 6.59 9.98 15.25
C SER A 145 6.85 9.24 13.93
N GLY A 146 8.08 8.75 13.72
CA GLY A 146 8.39 7.97 12.51
C GLY A 146 7.55 6.69 12.37
N SER A 147 7.09 6.10 13.47
CA SER A 147 6.20 4.91 13.43
C SER A 147 4.79 5.30 12.99
N VAL A 148 4.26 6.42 13.50
CA VAL A 148 2.94 6.93 13.09
C VAL A 148 2.93 7.31 11.61
N VAL A 149 4.00 7.90 11.10
CA VAL A 149 4.11 8.17 9.65
C VAL A 149 4.17 6.88 8.84
N THR A 150 4.81 5.83 9.36
CA THR A 150 4.82 4.52 8.69
C THR A 150 3.42 3.91 8.63
N GLU A 151 2.67 4.03 9.73
CA GLU A 151 1.28 3.59 9.80
C GLU A 151 0.39 4.36 8.82
N ALA A 152 0.51 5.70 8.76
CA ALA A 152 -0.22 6.52 7.80
C ALA A 152 0.10 6.16 6.34
N VAL A 153 1.38 5.92 6.02
CA VAL A 153 1.79 5.47 4.67
C VAL A 153 1.11 4.14 4.33
N ASN A 154 1.10 3.17 5.25
CA ASN A 154 0.49 1.88 5.00
C ASN A 154 -1.02 2.01 4.79
N LEU A 155 -1.71 2.80 5.63
CA LEU A 155 -3.14 3.05 5.47
C LEU A 155 -3.47 3.73 4.14
N TYR A 156 -2.69 4.73 3.74
CA TYR A 156 -2.84 5.39 2.44
C TYR A 156 -2.64 4.41 1.29
N LEU A 157 -1.58 3.60 1.35
CA LEU A 157 -1.33 2.58 0.33
C LEU A 157 -2.43 1.52 0.31
N ASP A 158 -2.97 1.10 1.45
CA ASP A 158 -4.08 0.14 1.50
C ASP A 158 -5.38 0.75 0.94
N GLN A 159 -5.61 2.05 1.14
CA GLN A 159 -6.73 2.80 0.56
C GLN A 159 -6.58 2.98 -0.95
N ASP A 160 -5.38 3.31 -1.44
CA ASP A 160 -5.10 3.52 -2.86
C ASP A 160 -4.97 2.20 -3.64
N ASN A 161 -4.60 1.12 -2.94
CA ASN A 161 -4.62 -0.25 -3.45
C ASN A 161 -6.02 -0.86 -3.45
N THR A 162 -7.07 -0.03 -3.29
CA THR A 162 -8.39 -0.27 -3.89
C THR A 162 -8.26 -0.13 -5.41
N GLN A 163 -7.44 -1.00 -6.01
CA GLN A 163 -7.34 -1.15 -7.44
C GLN A 163 -8.71 -1.66 -7.88
N LEU A 164 -9.55 -0.75 -8.39
CA LEU A 164 -10.86 -1.08 -8.96
C LEU A 164 -10.70 -2.38 -9.74
N ASN A 165 -11.41 -3.39 -9.26
CA ASN A 165 -11.34 -4.71 -9.85
C ASN A 165 -11.64 -4.58 -11.35
N PRO A 166 -10.69 -4.91 -12.24
CA PRO A 166 -10.84 -4.65 -13.67
C PRO A 166 -11.91 -5.54 -14.31
N PHE A 167 -12.35 -6.58 -13.59
CA PHE A 167 -13.33 -7.53 -14.05
C PHE A 167 -14.76 -7.04 -13.84
N THR A 168 -15.64 -7.44 -14.73
CA THR A 168 -17.08 -7.14 -14.68
C THR A 168 -17.89 -8.39 -14.32
N GLU A 169 -19.05 -8.22 -13.68
CA GLU A 169 -19.98 -9.34 -13.45
C GLU A 169 -20.46 -9.90 -14.80
N GLY A 170 -20.37 -11.22 -14.97
CA GLY A 170 -20.65 -11.94 -16.20
C GLY A 170 -19.44 -12.13 -17.12
N GLU A 171 -18.29 -11.54 -16.82
CA GLU A 171 -17.08 -11.70 -17.64
C GLU A 171 -16.52 -13.12 -17.56
N ILE A 172 -16.10 -13.67 -18.70
CA ILE A 172 -15.38 -14.95 -18.74
C ILE A 172 -13.89 -14.68 -18.57
N CYS A 173 -13.29 -15.40 -17.62
CA CYS A 173 -11.90 -15.31 -17.28
C CYS A 173 -11.26 -16.69 -17.22
N ARG A 174 -9.94 -16.72 -17.26
CA ARG A 174 -9.14 -17.93 -17.09
C ARG A 174 -8.45 -17.95 -15.73
N ILE A 175 -8.50 -19.11 -15.06
CA ILE A 175 -7.86 -19.31 -13.77
C ILE A 175 -6.37 -19.58 -13.95
N MET A 176 -5.54 -18.74 -13.32
CA MET A 176 -4.09 -18.85 -13.31
C MET A 176 -3.60 -19.32 -11.94
N VAL A 177 -2.79 -20.39 -11.92
CA VAL A 177 -2.22 -20.94 -10.67
C VAL A 177 -0.87 -20.28 -10.39
N LYS A 178 -0.90 -18.98 -10.07
CA LYS A 178 0.28 -18.27 -9.54
C LYS A 178 0.23 -18.32 -8.02
N ASN A 179 1.19 -19.01 -7.40
CA ASN A 179 1.42 -19.02 -5.94
C ASN A 179 0.21 -19.35 -5.04
N ASN A 180 -0.84 -20.01 -5.56
CA ASN A 180 -2.04 -20.34 -4.80
C ASN A 180 -2.28 -21.85 -4.78
N SER A 181 -2.04 -22.48 -3.63
CA SER A 181 -2.21 -23.93 -3.43
C SER A 181 -3.67 -24.38 -3.51
N LYS A 182 -4.65 -23.49 -3.27
CA LYS A 182 -6.09 -23.79 -3.35
C LYS A 182 -6.58 -23.98 -4.80
N LEU A 183 -5.88 -23.40 -5.78
CA LEU A 183 -6.24 -23.48 -7.20
C LEU A 183 -5.54 -24.64 -7.93
N LYS A 184 -4.84 -25.51 -7.20
CA LYS A 184 -4.06 -26.60 -7.78
C LYS A 184 -4.98 -27.58 -8.54
N GLY A 185 -4.74 -27.73 -9.84
CA GLY A 185 -5.52 -28.59 -10.74
C GLY A 185 -6.55 -27.86 -11.61
N LYS A 186 -6.98 -26.66 -11.19
CA LYS A 186 -7.92 -25.77 -11.91
C LYS A 186 -7.21 -24.77 -12.84
N GLY A 187 -5.89 -24.83 -12.90
CA GLY A 187 -5.09 -23.98 -13.78
C GLY A 187 -5.45 -24.19 -15.25
N GLY A 188 -5.67 -23.08 -15.92
CA GLY A 188 -6.03 -23.02 -17.33
C GLY A 188 -7.53 -23.21 -17.59
N SER A 189 -8.35 -23.43 -16.57
CA SER A 189 -9.81 -23.57 -16.73
C SER A 189 -10.48 -22.21 -16.88
N TRP A 190 -11.51 -22.14 -17.73
CA TRP A 190 -12.37 -20.96 -17.82
C TRP A 190 -13.34 -20.91 -16.64
N CYS A 191 -13.77 -19.70 -16.29
CA CYS A 191 -14.71 -19.38 -15.23
C CYS A 191 -15.48 -18.10 -15.57
N ILE A 192 -16.70 -17.97 -15.06
CA ILE A 192 -17.55 -16.78 -15.23
C ILE A 192 -17.53 -15.99 -13.92
N VAL A 193 -17.28 -14.69 -13.98
CA VAL A 193 -17.33 -13.81 -12.80
C VAL A 193 -18.77 -13.64 -12.35
N GLU A 194 -19.10 -14.14 -11.16
CA GLU A 194 -20.44 -13.96 -10.58
C GLU A 194 -20.51 -12.66 -9.78
N LYS A 195 -19.46 -12.37 -9.00
CA LYS A 195 -19.41 -11.19 -8.16
C LYS A 195 -18.01 -10.60 -8.09
N VAL A 196 -17.95 -9.29 -8.22
CA VAL A 196 -16.72 -8.49 -8.18
C VAL A 196 -16.57 -7.89 -6.78
N ASN A 197 -15.46 -8.18 -6.09
CA ASN A 197 -15.08 -7.53 -4.83
C ASN A 197 -13.77 -6.75 -5.00
N ASP A 198 -13.43 -5.89 -4.02
CA ASP A 198 -12.32 -4.92 -4.10
C ASP A 198 -10.91 -5.55 -4.28
N GLY A 199 -10.73 -6.86 -4.02
CA GLY A 199 -9.44 -7.55 -4.18
C GLY A 199 -9.52 -8.98 -4.69
N ASN A 200 -10.72 -9.45 -5.04
CA ASN A 200 -10.95 -10.79 -5.57
C ASN A 200 -12.27 -10.84 -6.35
N CYS A 201 -12.46 -11.90 -7.13
CA CYS A 201 -13.74 -12.22 -7.73
C CYS A 201 -14.26 -13.54 -7.17
N ILE A 202 -15.58 -13.62 -7.01
CA ILE A 202 -16.27 -14.89 -6.91
C ILE A 202 -16.56 -15.33 -8.35
N VAL A 203 -16.01 -16.48 -8.74
CA VAL A 203 -16.14 -17.01 -10.09
C VAL A 203 -16.78 -18.39 -10.06
N ASN A 204 -17.61 -18.67 -11.06
CA ASN A 204 -18.24 -19.95 -11.29
C ASN A 204 -17.47 -20.72 -12.37
N THR A 205 -17.01 -21.91 -12.01
CA THR A 205 -16.60 -22.93 -12.96
C THR A 205 -17.76 -23.88 -13.23
N TRP A 206 -17.63 -24.79 -14.20
CA TRP A 206 -18.67 -25.79 -14.51
C TRP A 206 -19.03 -26.72 -13.33
N ASN A 207 -18.23 -26.78 -12.27
CA ASN A 207 -18.46 -27.70 -11.15
C ASN A 207 -18.36 -27.08 -9.75
N ASP A 208 -17.74 -25.90 -9.60
CA ASP A 208 -17.52 -25.26 -8.31
C ASP A 208 -17.58 -23.73 -8.43
N GLN A 209 -18.03 -23.07 -7.35
CA GLN A 209 -17.86 -21.64 -7.12
C GLN A 209 -16.56 -21.40 -6.33
N LEU A 210 -15.73 -20.46 -6.77
CA LEU A 210 -14.40 -20.23 -6.22
C LEU A 210 -14.16 -18.74 -5.97
N GLU A 211 -13.51 -18.43 -4.86
CA GLU A 211 -12.97 -17.09 -4.59
C GLU A 211 -11.54 -17.00 -5.14
N VAL A 212 -11.33 -16.16 -6.15
CA VAL A 212 -10.07 -16.07 -6.89
C VAL A 212 -9.51 -14.64 -6.79
N PRO A 213 -8.28 -14.47 -6.27
CA PRO A 213 -7.60 -13.17 -6.26
C PRO A 213 -7.36 -12.64 -7.68
N LEU A 214 -7.30 -11.31 -7.85
CA LEU A 214 -7.11 -10.68 -9.17
C LEU A 214 -5.85 -11.17 -9.91
N GLY A 215 -4.74 -11.38 -9.20
CA GLY A 215 -3.49 -11.90 -9.79
C GLY A 215 -3.56 -13.34 -10.30
N ASN A 216 -4.66 -14.04 -10.03
CA ASN A 216 -4.95 -15.42 -10.43
C ASN A 216 -6.08 -15.49 -11.47
N LEU A 217 -6.53 -14.36 -12.01
CA LEU A 217 -7.48 -14.27 -13.11
C LEU A 217 -6.84 -13.60 -14.32
N GLU A 218 -7.15 -14.10 -15.50
CA GLU A 218 -6.76 -13.53 -16.78
C GLU A 218 -8.03 -13.32 -17.61
N SER A 219 -8.28 -12.08 -18.05
CA SER A 219 -9.42 -11.77 -18.91
C SER A 219 -9.19 -12.40 -20.29
N THR A 220 -10.25 -12.95 -20.86
CA THR A 220 -10.24 -13.42 -22.25
C THR A 220 -10.90 -12.36 -23.12
N GLU A 221 -10.20 -11.85 -24.14
CA GLU A 221 -10.70 -10.83 -25.08
C GLU A 221 -11.72 -11.41 -26.08
N PHE A 222 -12.73 -12.12 -25.60
CA PHE A 222 -13.78 -12.71 -26.43
C PHE A 222 -14.86 -11.69 -26.79
N ASP A 223 -15.57 -11.94 -27.89
CA ASP A 223 -16.74 -11.17 -28.29
C ASP A 223 -18.05 -11.71 -27.67
N THR A 224 -19.14 -10.96 -27.80
CA THR A 224 -20.46 -11.31 -27.22
C THR A 224 -20.98 -12.69 -27.65
N GLU A 225 -20.72 -13.11 -28.89
CA GLU A 225 -21.19 -14.40 -29.40
C GLU A 225 -20.37 -15.56 -28.80
N GLN A 226 -19.06 -15.35 -28.68
CA GLN A 226 -18.13 -16.27 -28.04
C GLN A 226 -18.44 -16.44 -26.54
N TYR A 227 -18.84 -15.36 -25.85
CA TYR A 227 -19.31 -15.45 -24.47
C TYR A 227 -20.52 -16.38 -24.33
N GLN A 228 -21.53 -16.22 -25.18
CA GLN A 228 -22.75 -17.05 -25.15
C GLN A 228 -22.43 -18.53 -25.40
N ASN A 229 -21.51 -18.83 -26.32
CA ASN A 229 -21.12 -20.20 -26.61
C ASN A 229 -20.43 -20.87 -25.41
N ILE A 230 -19.52 -20.17 -24.73
CA ILE A 230 -18.85 -20.72 -23.54
C ILE A 230 -19.84 -20.87 -22.38
N GLU A 231 -20.74 -19.90 -22.20
CA GLU A 231 -21.79 -19.96 -21.18
C GLU A 231 -22.70 -21.18 -21.40
N ASP A 232 -23.17 -21.41 -22.64
CA ASP A 232 -23.99 -22.58 -23.00
C ASP A 232 -23.27 -23.90 -22.70
N ILE A 233 -22.00 -24.03 -23.14
CA ILE A 233 -21.17 -25.19 -22.82
C ILE A 233 -21.08 -25.38 -21.31
N GLY A 234 -20.91 -24.29 -20.56
CA GLY A 234 -20.79 -24.35 -19.11
C GLY A 234 -22.06 -24.77 -18.39
N VAL A 235 -23.22 -24.29 -18.84
CA VAL A 235 -24.53 -24.73 -18.31
C VAL A 235 -24.70 -26.23 -18.53
N ARG A 236 -24.47 -26.70 -19.76
CA ARG A 236 -24.56 -28.13 -20.13
C ARG A 236 -23.65 -29.02 -19.28
N MET A 237 -22.40 -28.60 -19.07
CA MET A 237 -21.45 -29.31 -18.22
C MET A 237 -21.86 -29.29 -16.73
N THR A 238 -22.46 -28.20 -16.27
CA THR A 238 -22.94 -28.06 -14.89
C THR A 238 -24.14 -28.97 -14.62
N GLU A 239 -25.09 -29.05 -15.55
CA GLU A 239 -26.23 -29.97 -15.46
C GLU A 239 -25.78 -31.43 -15.35
N LEU A 240 -24.81 -31.83 -16.17
CA LEU A 240 -24.17 -33.14 -16.07
C LEU A 240 -23.57 -33.37 -14.68
N HIS A 241 -22.86 -32.38 -14.13
CA HIS A 241 -22.26 -32.49 -12.81
C HIS A 241 -23.30 -32.65 -11.69
N GLN A 242 -24.41 -31.91 -11.78
CA GLN A 242 -25.50 -31.93 -10.80
C GLN A 242 -26.21 -33.28 -10.71
N THR A 243 -26.12 -34.13 -11.74
CA THR A 243 -26.65 -35.51 -11.66
C THR A 243 -26.00 -36.35 -10.55
N GLY A 244 -24.77 -36.03 -10.16
CA GLY A 244 -24.01 -36.74 -9.13
C GLY A 244 -23.60 -38.18 -9.51
N LYS A 245 -23.88 -38.62 -10.75
CA LYS A 245 -23.67 -40.00 -11.23
C LYS A 245 -22.44 -40.18 -12.12
N LEU A 246 -21.71 -39.10 -12.38
CA LEU A 246 -20.58 -39.11 -13.31
C LEU A 246 -19.46 -40.03 -12.84
N ASP A 247 -19.06 -40.94 -13.72
CA ASP A 247 -17.88 -41.76 -13.51
C ASP A 247 -16.58 -40.97 -13.75
N LYS A 248 -15.43 -41.60 -13.44
CA LYS A 248 -14.13 -40.94 -13.61
C LYS A 248 -13.92 -40.52 -15.06
N ALA A 249 -14.27 -41.35 -16.03
CA ALA A 249 -14.05 -41.06 -17.45
C ALA A 249 -14.80 -39.80 -17.90
N ALA A 250 -16.07 -39.66 -17.50
CA ALA A 250 -16.85 -38.45 -17.77
C ALA A 250 -16.19 -37.20 -17.15
N LEU A 251 -15.73 -37.29 -15.90
CA LEU A 251 -15.02 -36.18 -15.26
C LEU A 251 -13.72 -35.79 -15.98
N TRP A 252 -12.97 -36.75 -16.55
CA TRP A 252 -11.77 -36.45 -17.34
C TRP A 252 -12.11 -35.68 -18.61
N VAL A 253 -13.18 -36.07 -19.30
CA VAL A 253 -13.66 -35.37 -20.50
C VAL A 253 -14.07 -33.94 -20.15
N LEU A 254 -14.92 -33.76 -19.13
CA LEU A 254 -15.38 -32.43 -18.69
C LEU A 254 -14.22 -31.54 -18.25
N ASN A 255 -13.25 -32.06 -17.48
CA ASN A 255 -12.06 -31.30 -17.10
C ASN A 255 -11.17 -30.92 -18.31
N GLY A 256 -11.18 -31.72 -19.37
CA GLY A 256 -10.50 -31.41 -20.62
C GLY A 256 -11.18 -30.28 -21.37
N LEU A 257 -12.51 -30.36 -21.53
CA LEU A 257 -13.32 -29.31 -22.17
C LEU A 257 -13.23 -27.98 -21.42
N ALA A 258 -13.15 -28.02 -20.08
CA ALA A 258 -13.00 -26.84 -19.24
C ALA A 258 -11.70 -26.06 -19.47
N LYS A 259 -10.69 -26.65 -20.14
CA LYS A 259 -9.34 -26.06 -20.32
C LYS A 259 -9.06 -25.62 -21.76
N LEU A 260 -10.07 -25.67 -22.63
CA LEU A 260 -9.93 -25.26 -24.01
C LEU A 260 -9.70 -23.74 -24.11
N ASP A 261 -8.76 -23.34 -24.96
CA ASP A 261 -8.43 -21.93 -25.22
C ASP A 261 -9.37 -21.28 -26.26
N LYS A 262 -10.40 -22.00 -26.72
CA LYS A 262 -11.29 -21.59 -27.79
C LYS A 262 -12.74 -21.50 -27.29
N PRO A 263 -13.54 -20.56 -27.80
CA PRO A 263 -14.90 -20.33 -27.35
C PRO A 263 -15.96 -21.25 -27.99
N TYR A 264 -15.54 -22.35 -28.62
CA TYR A 264 -16.43 -23.29 -29.30
C TYR A 264 -15.90 -24.72 -29.22
N LEU A 265 -16.81 -25.70 -29.25
CA LEU A 265 -16.46 -27.11 -29.37
C LEU A 265 -16.26 -27.47 -30.85
N THR A 266 -15.22 -28.23 -31.14
CA THR A 266 -15.08 -28.92 -32.42
C THR A 266 -16.11 -30.04 -32.51
N THR A 267 -16.36 -30.54 -33.73
CA THR A 267 -17.31 -31.64 -33.95
C THR A 267 -17.06 -32.85 -33.06
N LEU A 268 -15.79 -33.19 -32.78
CA LEU A 268 -15.46 -34.29 -31.89
C LEU A 268 -15.78 -33.97 -30.42
N GLU A 269 -15.40 -32.78 -29.94
CA GLU A 269 -15.65 -32.34 -28.56
C GLU A 269 -17.15 -32.21 -28.28
N GLU A 270 -17.92 -31.70 -29.24
CA GLU A 270 -19.38 -31.61 -29.17
C GLU A 270 -20.00 -33.00 -29.08
N ASN A 271 -19.57 -33.94 -29.93
CA ASN A 271 -20.05 -35.33 -29.89
C ASN A 271 -19.70 -36.02 -28.56
N LEU A 272 -18.56 -35.70 -27.96
CA LEU A 272 -18.18 -36.22 -26.64
C LEU A 272 -19.11 -35.69 -25.55
N LEU A 273 -19.38 -34.39 -25.52
CA LEU A 273 -20.31 -33.78 -24.56
C LEU A 273 -21.72 -34.35 -24.74
N GLN A 274 -22.20 -34.41 -25.97
CA GLN A 274 -23.53 -34.95 -26.30
C GLN A 274 -23.69 -36.42 -25.93
N LEU A 275 -22.63 -37.23 -26.04
CA LEU A 275 -22.64 -38.62 -25.61
C LEU A 275 -22.81 -38.73 -24.10
N LEU A 276 -22.12 -37.88 -23.33
CA LEU A 276 -22.28 -37.82 -21.87
C LEU A 276 -23.69 -37.39 -21.49
N GLU A 277 -24.24 -36.35 -22.11
CA GLU A 277 -25.62 -35.89 -21.92
C GLU A 277 -26.62 -37.02 -22.16
N ASN A 278 -26.48 -37.73 -23.28
CA ASN A 278 -27.36 -38.85 -23.62
C ASN A 278 -27.27 -40.03 -22.66
N PHE A 279 -26.16 -40.17 -21.92
CA PHE A 279 -25.97 -41.26 -20.98
C PHE A 279 -26.44 -40.89 -19.57
N TYR A 280 -26.21 -39.65 -19.13
CA TYR A 280 -26.41 -39.22 -17.74
C TYR A 280 -27.67 -38.38 -17.51
N LEU A 281 -28.21 -37.70 -18.53
CA LEU A 281 -29.42 -36.87 -18.43
C LEU A 281 -30.70 -37.58 -18.88
N LYS A 282 -30.61 -38.87 -19.23
CA LYS A 282 -31.79 -39.71 -19.52
C LYS A 282 -32.40 -40.33 -18.26
#